data_AF-A0A1G7Y624-F1
#
_entry.id   AF-A0A1G7Y624-F1
#
_cell.length_a   1.000
_cell.length_b   1.000
_cell.length_c   1.000
_cell.angle_alpha   90.00
_cell.angle_beta   90.00
_cell.angle_gamma   90.00
#
_symmetry.space_group_name_H-M   'P 1'
#
loop_
_entity.id
_entity.type
_entity.pdbx_description
1 polymer ?
#
loop_
_entity_poly.entity_id
_entity_poly.type
_entity_poly.pdbx_seq_one_letter_code
_entity_poly.pdbx_strand_id
1 'polypeptide(L)'
;MTTNSAQRLPDGTYAIQVYVLATNADGKMQFHLTCLRGVPEADLLDEKHHLAAVESAHKAGLTGTFTVFDQNEPAAAQLAVLARHQQMAGGPLLDPSLYVDADWPA
;
A
#
# COMPACT_ATOMS: atom_id res chain seq x y z
N MET A 1 -15.00 -15.99 -2.42
CA MET A 1 -15.25 -14.82 -1.56
C MET A 1 -13.89 -14.34 -1.09
N THR A 2 -13.32 -13.41 -1.83
CA THR A 2 -11.93 -12.95 -1.71
C THR A 2 -11.96 -11.47 -1.41
N THR A 3 -11.67 -11.10 -0.16
CA THR A 3 -11.13 -9.80 0.28
C THR A 3 -11.30 -9.75 1.80
N ASN A 4 -10.24 -10.00 2.56
CA ASN A 4 -10.25 -9.66 4.00
C ASN A 4 -8.87 -9.21 4.47
N SER A 5 -8.20 -8.44 3.61
CA SER A 5 -6.97 -7.68 3.91
C SER A 5 -7.25 -6.49 4.83
N ALA A 6 -8.53 -6.27 5.14
CA ALA A 6 -9.04 -5.18 5.93
C ALA A 6 -9.36 -5.66 7.35
N GLN A 7 -8.72 -5.05 8.34
CA GLN A 7 -9.04 -5.24 9.75
C GLN A 7 -10.22 -4.34 10.12
N ARG A 8 -11.33 -4.93 10.55
CA ARG A 8 -12.47 -4.16 11.07
C ARG A 8 -12.10 -3.46 12.38
N LEU A 9 -12.38 -2.16 12.47
CA LEU A 9 -12.14 -1.31 13.61
C LEU A 9 -13.38 -1.24 14.54
N PRO A 10 -13.22 -0.86 15.82
CA PRO A 10 -14.32 -0.82 16.80
C PRO A 10 -15.45 0.16 16.45
N ASP A 11 -15.16 1.18 15.63
CA ASP A 11 -16.11 2.19 15.15
C ASP A 11 -16.95 1.70 13.95
N GLY A 12 -16.72 0.46 13.49
CA GLY A 12 -17.42 -0.15 12.36
C GLY A 12 -16.77 0.10 10.99
N THR A 13 -15.69 0.86 10.93
CA THR A 13 -14.88 1.07 9.71
C THR A 13 -13.78 0.02 9.57
N TYR A 14 -12.92 0.16 8.55
CA TYR A 14 -11.84 -0.78 8.26
C TYR A 14 -10.47 -0.09 8.22
N ALA A 15 -9.44 -0.84 8.63
CA ALA A 15 -8.04 -0.53 8.40
C ALA A 15 -7.48 -1.50 7.36
N ILE A 16 -6.90 -1.00 6.27
CA ILE A 16 -6.34 -1.83 5.19
C ILE A 16 -4.91 -1.40 4.88
N GLN A 17 -4.04 -2.39 4.67
CA GLN A 17 -2.68 -2.17 4.19
C GLN A 17 -2.62 -2.49 2.70
N VAL A 18 -2.14 -1.53 1.92
CA VAL A 18 -1.99 -1.62 0.47
C VAL A 18 -0.54 -1.39 0.09
N TYR A 19 0.01 -2.32 -0.68
CA TYR A 19 1.35 -2.22 -1.25
C TYR A 19 1.24 -1.71 -2.68
N VAL A 20 2.05 -0.71 -3.01
CA VAL A 20 2.15 -0.15 -4.36
C VAL A 20 3.57 -0.36 -4.85
N LEU A 21 3.71 -1.04 -5.97
CA LEU A 21 4.96 -1.15 -6.71
C LEU A 21 4.95 -0.11 -7.83
N ALA A 22 5.93 0.78 -7.83
CA ALA A 22 6.07 1.84 -8.82
C ALA A 22 7.55 2.10 -9.16
N THR A 23 7.81 3.04 -10.07
CA THR A 23 9.17 3.49 -10.38
C THR A 23 9.40 4.91 -9.87
N ASN A 24 10.58 5.19 -9.32
CA ASN A 24 10.95 6.57 -9.02
C ASN A 24 11.39 7.31 -10.30
N ALA A 25 11.70 8.62 -10.19
CA ALA A 25 12.16 9.44 -11.31
C ALA A 25 13.45 8.91 -11.98
N ASP A 26 14.26 8.11 -11.29
CA ASP A 26 15.46 7.46 -11.82
C ASP A 26 15.16 6.12 -12.53
N GLY A 27 13.88 5.74 -12.67
CA GLY A 27 13.45 4.47 -13.25
C GLY A 27 13.73 3.25 -12.36
N LYS A 28 14.06 3.45 -11.09
CA LYS A 28 14.27 2.36 -10.13
C LYS A 28 12.93 1.94 -9.52
N MET A 29 12.73 0.62 -9.45
CA MET A 29 11.57 0.06 -8.76
C MET A 29 11.61 0.42 -7.28
N GLN A 30 10.51 0.98 -6.77
CA GLN A 30 10.32 1.33 -5.38
C GLN A 30 8.96 0.83 -4.90
N PHE A 31 8.95 0.46 -3.62
CA PHE A 31 7.75 0.04 -2.92
C PHE A 31 7.22 1.20 -2.08
N HIS A 32 5.90 1.35 -2.08
CA HIS A 32 5.17 2.28 -1.24
C HIS A 32 4.12 1.52 -0.46
N LEU A 33 4.12 1.67 0.86
CA LEU A 33 3.18 0.99 1.73
C LEU A 33 2.26 2.04 2.34
N THR A 34 0.97 1.95 2.05
CA THR A 34 -0.04 2.81 2.67
C THR A 34 -0.92 1.99 3.61
N CYS A 35 -1.03 2.44 4.86
CA CYS A 35 -2.00 1.96 5.83
C CYS A 35 -3.15 2.97 5.87
N LEU A 36 -4.33 2.56 5.42
CA LEU A 36 -5.53 3.39 5.34
C LEU A 36 -6.48 2.98 6.46
N ARG A 37 -6.80 3.90 7.37
CA ARG A 37 -7.69 3.66 8.52
C ARG A 37 -8.99 4.42 8.37
N GLY A 38 -10.10 3.88 8.87
CA GLY A 38 -11.38 4.58 8.78
C GLY A 38 -12.14 4.32 7.48
N VAL A 39 -11.75 3.33 6.68
CA VAL A 39 -12.38 3.04 5.38
C VAL A 39 -13.81 2.52 5.60
N PRO A 40 -14.85 3.17 5.05
CA PRO A 40 -16.22 2.66 5.10
C PRO A 40 -16.35 1.33 4.35
N GLU A 41 -17.27 0.47 4.78
CA GLU A 41 -17.51 -0.83 4.11
C GLU A 41 -17.85 -0.68 2.62
N ALA A 42 -18.64 0.33 2.26
CA ALA A 42 -18.98 0.62 0.87
C ALA A 42 -17.74 0.96 0.02
N ASP A 43 -16.81 1.75 0.56
CA ASP A 43 -15.58 2.15 -0.13
C ASP A 43 -14.56 1.01 -0.22
N LEU A 44 -14.60 0.09 0.76
CA LEU A 44 -13.83 -1.15 0.72
C LEU A 44 -14.32 -2.07 -0.40
N LEU A 45 -15.64 -2.26 -0.52
CA LEU A 45 -16.25 -3.10 -1.54
C LEU A 45 -16.12 -2.52 -2.96
N ASP A 46 -16.10 -1.20 -3.08
CA ASP A 46 -15.85 -0.47 -4.33
C ASP A 46 -14.36 -0.38 -4.69
N GLU A 47 -13.46 -1.00 -3.91
CA GLU A 47 -11.99 -1.02 -4.12
C GLU A 47 -11.34 0.38 -4.20
N LYS A 48 -11.96 1.41 -3.62
CA LYS A 48 -11.45 2.80 -3.67
C LYS A 48 -10.10 2.99 -2.99
N HIS A 49 -9.76 2.08 -2.06
CA HIS A 49 -8.51 2.10 -1.32
C HIS A 49 -7.28 1.89 -2.22
N HIS A 50 -7.42 1.21 -3.36
CA HIS A 50 -6.36 1.09 -4.36
C HIS A 50 -6.00 2.43 -4.98
N LEU A 51 -7.02 3.22 -5.36
CA LEU A 51 -6.81 4.56 -5.92
C LEU A 51 -6.15 5.49 -4.89
N ALA A 52 -6.62 5.46 -3.64
CA ALA A 52 -6.03 6.25 -2.55
C ALA A 52 -4.54 5.90 -2.32
N ALA A 53 -4.19 4.61 -2.39
CA ALA A 53 -2.80 4.16 -2.26
C ALA A 53 -1.92 4.62 -3.45
N VAL A 54 -2.45 4.60 -4.67
CA VAL A 54 -1.75 5.14 -5.86
C VAL A 54 -1.55 6.65 -5.77
N GLU A 55 -2.56 7.40 -5.34
CA GLU A 55 -2.43 8.85 -5.13
C GLU A 55 -1.40 9.18 -4.04
N SER A 56 -1.37 8.39 -2.97
CA SER A 56 -0.36 8.46 -1.91
C SER A 56 1.05 8.25 -2.47
N ALA A 57 1.24 7.20 -3.29
CA ALA A 57 2.50 6.92 -3.97
C ALA A 57 2.92 8.06 -4.92
N HIS A 58 1.97 8.62 -5.68
CA HIS A 58 2.23 9.75 -6.57
C HIS A 58 2.66 11.01 -5.81
N LYS A 59 2.01 11.31 -4.68
CA LYS A 59 2.40 12.42 -3.79
C LYS A 59 3.80 12.23 -3.20
N ALA A 60 4.22 10.99 -3.01
CA ALA A 60 5.57 10.64 -2.57
C ALA A 60 6.63 10.74 -3.68
N GLY A 61 6.25 11.15 -4.90
CA GLY A 61 7.17 11.33 -6.03
C GLY A 61 7.41 10.05 -6.84
N LEU A 62 6.60 9.01 -6.63
CA LEU A 62 6.62 7.82 -7.47
C LEU A 62 5.86 8.06 -8.77
N THR A 63 6.35 7.46 -9.84
CA THR A 63 5.90 7.69 -11.21
C THR A 63 5.84 6.36 -11.99
N GLY A 64 5.30 6.42 -13.21
CA GLY A 64 5.25 5.27 -14.10
C GLY A 64 4.04 4.37 -13.85
N THR A 65 4.22 3.07 -14.05
CA THR A 65 3.15 2.08 -13.85
C THR A 65 3.02 1.75 -12.38
N PHE A 66 1.82 1.92 -11.83
CA PHE A 66 1.50 1.54 -10.47
C PHE A 66 0.83 0.17 -10.47
N THR A 67 1.40 -0.76 -9.72
CA THR A 67 0.75 -2.04 -9.43
C THR A 67 0.42 -2.09 -7.95
N VAL A 68 -0.87 -2.25 -7.65
CA VAL A 68 -1.39 -2.32 -6.28
C VAL A 68 -1.60 -3.77 -5.87
N PHE A 69 -1.37 -4.06 -4.59
CA PHE A 69 -1.60 -5.37 -4.00
C PHE A 69 -2.13 -5.18 -2.59
N ASP A 70 -3.22 -5.86 -2.27
CA ASP A 70 -3.70 -5.90 -0.90
C ASP A 70 -2.83 -6.83 -0.04
N GLN A 71 -2.74 -6.55 1.27
CA GLN A 71 -1.89 -7.30 2.21
C GLN A 71 -2.05 -8.83 2.16
N ASN A 72 -3.26 -9.34 1.89
CA ASN A 72 -3.51 -10.78 1.87
C ASN A 72 -3.29 -11.44 0.50
N GLU A 73 -2.93 -10.67 -0.53
CA GLU A 73 -2.57 -11.26 -1.80
C GLU A 73 -1.24 -12.02 -1.69
N PRO A 74 -1.12 -13.21 -2.32
CA PRO A 74 0.14 -13.95 -2.36
C PRO A 74 1.28 -13.11 -2.94
N ALA A 75 0.96 -12.24 -3.89
CA ALA A 75 1.91 -11.28 -4.47
C ALA A 75 2.38 -10.26 -3.43
N ALA A 76 1.51 -9.70 -2.58
CA ALA A 76 1.91 -8.79 -1.50
C ALA A 76 2.83 -9.48 -0.49
N ALA A 77 2.56 -10.75 -0.13
CA ALA A 77 3.43 -11.52 0.75
C ALA A 77 4.83 -11.73 0.14
N GLN A 78 4.91 -12.04 -1.15
CA GLN A 78 6.18 -12.16 -1.87
C GLN A 78 6.90 -10.82 -1.97
N LEU A 79 6.18 -9.73 -2.21
CA LEU A 79 6.73 -8.38 -2.26
C LEU A 79 7.24 -7.94 -0.88
N ALA A 80 6.53 -8.27 0.20
CA ALA A 80 6.98 -8.01 1.57
C ALA A 80 8.26 -8.78 1.93
N VAL A 81 8.43 -10.01 1.41
CA VAL A 81 9.66 -10.80 1.57
C VAL A 81 10.80 -10.21 0.74
N LEU A 82 10.56 -9.92 -0.55
CA LEU A 82 11.54 -9.28 -1.44
C LEU A 82 11.98 -7.91 -0.91
N ALA A 83 11.01 -7.16 -0.37
CA ALA A 83 11.26 -5.98 0.42
C ALA A 83 12.20 -6.39 1.56
N ARG A 84 11.77 -7.13 2.58
CA ARG A 84 12.63 -7.45 3.75
C ARG A 84 14.06 -7.93 3.41
N HIS A 85 14.26 -8.72 2.35
CA HIS A 85 15.58 -9.17 1.89
C HIS A 85 16.51 -8.05 1.41
N GLN A 86 16.02 -7.08 0.64
CA GLN A 86 16.86 -5.96 0.18
C GLN A 86 17.28 -5.01 1.33
N GLN A 87 16.53 -4.96 2.44
CA GLN A 87 16.83 -4.15 3.63
C GLN A 87 17.98 -4.79 4.40
N MET A 88 17.97 -6.12 4.49
CA MET A 88 19.10 -6.87 5.03
C MET A 88 20.36 -6.74 4.14
N ALA A 89 20.19 -6.51 2.83
CA ALA A 89 21.28 -6.28 1.88
C ALA A 89 21.79 -4.82 1.85
N GLY A 90 21.26 -3.92 2.69
CA GLY A 90 21.67 -2.52 2.75
C GLY A 90 21.14 -1.63 1.62
N GLY A 91 20.17 -2.12 0.85
CA GLY A 91 19.47 -1.35 -0.18
C GLY A 91 18.29 -0.53 0.40
N PRO A 92 17.95 0.63 -0.18
CA PRO A 92 16.80 1.43 0.25
C PRO A 92 15.52 0.69 -0.14
N LEU A 93 14.85 0.16 0.86
CA LEU A 93 13.81 -0.83 0.65
C LEU A 93 12.40 -0.27 0.47
N LEU A 94 12.14 0.58 1.41
CA LEU A 94 10.99 1.39 1.67
C LEU A 94 11.78 2.53 2.25
N ASP A 95 11.99 3.59 1.48
CA ASP A 95 12.39 4.81 2.16
C ASP A 95 11.31 4.99 3.25
N PRO A 96 11.66 5.05 4.55
CA PRO A 96 10.66 5.08 5.61
C PRO A 96 9.71 6.28 5.48
N SER A 97 10.04 7.28 4.66
CA SER A 97 9.12 8.33 4.22
C SER A 97 8.01 7.87 3.25
N LEU A 98 8.14 6.70 2.62
CA LEU A 98 7.17 6.01 1.75
C LEU A 98 6.24 5.06 2.53
N TYR A 99 6.42 4.93 3.85
CA TYR A 99 5.37 4.40 4.70
C TYR A 99 4.44 5.54 5.08
N VAL A 100 3.17 5.41 4.69
CA VAL A 100 2.15 6.39 5.00
C VAL A 100 1.06 5.72 5.83
N ASP A 101 0.94 6.14 7.09
CA ASP A 101 -0.26 5.87 7.90
C ASP A 101 -1.19 7.07 7.70
N ALA A 102 -2.34 6.85 7.07
CA ALA A 102 -3.29 7.89 6.73
C ALA A 102 -4.71 7.51 7.17
N ASP A 103 -5.40 8.49 7.73
CA ASP A 103 -6.84 8.41 7.92
C ASP A 103 -7.55 8.55 6.56
N TRP A 104 -8.63 7.79 6.39
CA TRP A 104 -9.48 7.87 5.20
C TRP A 104 -10.07 9.28 5.11
N PRO A 105 -9.91 9.97 3.97
CA PRO A 105 -10.49 11.29 3.81
C PRO A 105 -12.02 11.16 3.91
N ALA A 106 -12.61 11.95 4.82
CA ALA A 106 -14.05 11.99 5.07
C ALA A 106 -14.87 12.50 3.88
#